data_AF-V5GVZ7-F1
#
_entry.id   AF-V5GVZ7-F1
#
_cell.length_a   1.000
_cell.length_b   1.000
_cell.length_c   1.000
_cell.angle_alpha   90.00
_cell.angle_beta   90.00
_cell.angle_gamma   90.00
#
_symmetry.space_group_name_H-M   'P 1'
#
loop_
_entity.id
_entity.type
_entity.pdbx_description
1 polymer ?
#
loop_
_entity_poly.entity_id
_entity_poly.type
_entity_poly.pdbx_seq_one_letter_code
_entity_poly.pdbx_strand_id
1 'polypeptide(L)'
;MDARVSRCALLAYLTMLATGYAAASGGLRGARDNDGENAILPCGQGEVFKECESSSCAELTCASPEPTDECSRDCVFGCFCKDGLYRNTEKKCVSLDNCS
;
A
#
# COMPACT_ATOMS: atom_id res chain seq x y z
N MET A 1 23.64 30.98 -14.86
CA MET A 1 24.10 30.39 -13.59
C MET A 1 24.23 31.52 -12.58
N ASP A 2 23.12 31.88 -11.94
CA ASP A 2 23.00 33.08 -11.10
C ASP A 2 23.26 32.74 -9.63
N ALA A 3 24.51 32.85 -9.20
CA ALA A 3 24.91 32.63 -7.81
C ALA A 3 24.74 33.92 -6.98
N ARG A 4 23.50 34.38 -6.80
CA ARG A 4 23.19 35.30 -5.70
C ARG A 4 23.00 34.48 -4.44
N VAL A 5 24.10 34.00 -3.87
CA VAL A 5 24.11 33.39 -2.53
C VAL A 5 23.53 34.43 -1.58
N SER A 6 22.30 34.17 -1.11
CA SER A 6 21.60 35.07 -0.18
C SER A 6 22.53 35.39 0.99
N ARG A 7 22.56 36.65 1.45
CA ARG A 7 23.40 37.06 2.59
C ARG A 7 23.15 36.17 3.82
N CYS A 8 21.94 35.63 3.96
CA CYS A 8 21.60 34.63 4.98
C CYS A 8 22.37 33.32 4.82
N ALA A 9 22.59 32.83 3.59
CA ALA A 9 23.33 31.61 3.31
C ALA A 9 24.83 31.77 3.58
N LEU A 10 25.39 32.96 3.32
CA LEU A 10 26.79 33.25 3.68
C LEU A 10 26.96 33.32 5.22
N LEU A 11 26.03 33.98 5.92
CA LEU A 11 26.06 34.06 7.39
C LEU A 11 25.89 32.68 8.01
N ALA A 12 24.97 31.86 7.51
CA ALA A 12 24.83 30.48 7.94
C ALA A 12 26.16 29.73 7.74
N TYR A 13 26.74 29.74 6.54
CA TYR A 13 28.01 29.05 6.28
C TYR A 13 29.15 29.48 7.22
N LEU A 14 29.29 30.79 7.46
CA LEU A 14 30.29 31.34 8.38
C LEU A 14 30.03 30.92 9.83
N THR A 15 28.78 30.87 10.28
CA THR A 15 28.47 30.34 11.61
C THR A 15 28.82 28.86 11.74
N MET A 16 28.65 28.07 10.67
CA MET A 16 28.91 26.62 10.68
C MET A 16 30.41 26.33 10.78
N LEU A 17 31.23 27.19 10.16
CA LEU A 17 32.70 27.14 10.28
C LEU A 17 33.19 27.62 11.65
N ALA A 18 32.54 28.63 12.23
CA ALA A 18 32.96 29.23 13.49
C ALA A 18 32.59 28.39 14.72
N THR A 19 31.45 27.68 14.69
CA THR A 19 30.95 26.96 15.88
C THR A 19 31.37 25.51 15.98
N GLY A 20 32.14 24.97 15.01
CA GLY A 20 32.70 23.61 15.10
C GLY A 20 31.63 22.58 15.43
N TYR A 21 30.80 22.22 14.46
CA TYR A 21 29.59 21.41 14.66
C TYR A 21 29.77 20.20 15.59
N ALA A 22 29.29 20.34 16.84
CA ALA A 22 28.98 19.21 17.69
C ALA A 22 27.68 18.57 17.16
N ALA A 23 27.80 17.59 16.27
CA ALA A 23 26.68 16.73 15.91
C ALA A 23 26.33 15.86 17.12
N ALA A 24 25.40 16.32 17.95
CA ALA A 24 24.78 15.47 18.96
C ALA A 24 23.96 14.40 18.24
N SER A 25 24.52 13.20 18.11
CA SER A 25 23.79 12.02 17.66
C SER A 25 22.83 11.56 18.76
N GLY A 26 21.72 12.26 18.91
CA GLY A 26 20.55 11.81 19.65
C GLY A 26 19.69 10.95 18.73
N GLY A 27 19.75 9.63 18.90
CA GLY A 27 18.91 8.70 18.16
C GLY A 27 17.43 8.85 18.52
N LEU A 28 16.62 9.24 17.55
CA LEU A 28 15.15 9.10 17.60
C LEU A 28 14.82 7.60 17.56
N ARG A 29 14.69 6.98 18.74
CA ARG A 29 13.97 5.72 18.88
C ARG A 29 12.51 6.05 19.15
N GLY A 30 11.63 5.66 18.23
CA GLY A 30 10.19 5.58 18.48
C GLY A 30 9.36 6.45 17.54
N ALA A 31 9.17 5.95 16.32
CA ALA A 31 8.04 6.30 15.48
C ALA A 31 7.39 4.98 15.05
N ARG A 32 6.34 4.57 15.78
CA ARG A 32 5.33 3.66 15.24
C ARG A 32 4.30 4.56 14.60
N ASP A 33 4.61 5.00 13.40
CA ASP A 33 3.70 5.75 12.55
C ASP A 33 2.69 4.75 12.00
N ASN A 34 1.55 4.65 12.69
CA ASN A 34 0.29 4.28 12.04
C ASN A 34 -0.33 5.57 11.51
N ASP A 35 0.38 6.22 10.59
CA ASP A 35 -0.19 7.25 9.76
C ASP A 35 -0.93 6.52 8.65
N GLY A 36 -2.27 6.66 8.68
CA GLY A 36 -3.18 6.35 7.59
C GLY A 36 -2.93 7.27 6.40
N GLU A 37 -1.72 7.15 5.85
CA GLU A 37 -1.30 7.77 4.62
C GLU A 37 -1.65 6.80 3.52
N ASN A 38 -2.42 7.28 2.55
CA ASN A 38 -2.95 6.59 1.39
C ASN A 38 -1.84 5.87 0.59
N ALA A 39 -1.39 4.73 1.08
CA ALA A 39 -0.73 3.74 0.28
C ALA A 39 -1.78 3.33 -0.76
N ILE A 40 -1.48 3.53 -2.04
CA ILE A 40 -2.00 2.62 -3.06
C ILE A 40 -1.39 1.27 -2.68
N LEU A 41 -2.03 0.61 -1.72
CA LEU A 41 -1.57 -0.66 -1.20
C LEU A 41 -1.82 -1.60 -2.37
N PRO A 42 -0.76 -2.12 -3.03
CA PRO A 42 -0.98 -3.18 -3.99
C PRO A 42 -1.78 -4.28 -3.26
N CYS A 43 -2.72 -4.89 -3.97
CA CYS A 43 -3.60 -5.89 -3.40
C CYS A 43 -2.83 -6.93 -2.58
N GLY A 44 -3.52 -7.51 -1.59
CA GLY A 44 -2.91 -8.46 -0.67
C GLY A 44 -2.36 -9.69 -1.38
N GLN A 45 -1.71 -10.56 -0.61
CA GLN A 45 -1.16 -11.79 -1.16
C GLN A 45 -2.28 -12.64 -1.82
N GLY A 46 -2.08 -13.00 -3.08
CA GLY A 46 -3.05 -13.78 -3.85
C GLY A 46 -4.20 -12.97 -4.44
N GLU A 47 -4.20 -11.65 -4.26
CA GLU A 47 -5.21 -10.76 -4.83
C GLU A 47 -4.65 -9.98 -6.04
N VAL A 48 -5.56 -9.48 -6.87
CA VAL A 48 -5.28 -8.60 -8.01
C VAL A 48 -6.32 -7.48 -8.04
N PHE A 49 -5.89 -6.27 -8.40
CA PHE A 49 -6.81 -5.16 -8.56
C PHE A 49 -7.58 -5.36 -9.86
N LYS A 50 -8.91 -5.33 -9.77
CA LYS A 50 -9.79 -5.38 -10.93
C LYS A 50 -10.63 -4.11 -10.98
N GLU A 51 -10.90 -3.66 -12.20
CA GLU A 51 -11.67 -2.45 -12.48
C GLU A 51 -13.02 -2.83 -13.07
N CYS A 52 -14.09 -2.26 -12.51
CA CYS A 52 -15.45 -2.45 -13.01
C CYS A 52 -15.88 -3.92 -13.19
N GLU A 53 -15.59 -4.75 -12.19
CA GLU A 53 -16.03 -6.15 -12.18
C GLU A 53 -17.34 -6.32 -11.41
N SER A 54 -18.10 -7.36 -11.77
CA SER A 54 -19.32 -7.77 -11.06
C SER A 54 -18.98 -8.28 -9.66
N SER A 55 -19.60 -7.76 -8.60
CA SER A 55 -19.30 -8.23 -7.23
C SER A 55 -19.57 -9.72 -7.01
N SER A 56 -20.48 -10.31 -7.79
CA SER A 56 -20.83 -11.74 -7.71
C SER A 56 -19.94 -12.67 -8.54
N CYS A 57 -19.19 -12.15 -9.50
CA CYS A 57 -18.37 -12.94 -10.43
C CYS A 57 -16.89 -12.53 -10.48
N ALA A 58 -16.52 -11.45 -9.78
CA ALA A 58 -15.15 -10.95 -9.76
C ALA A 58 -14.15 -11.92 -9.12
N GLU A 59 -14.61 -12.81 -8.22
CA GLU A 59 -13.81 -13.87 -7.60
C GLU A 59 -14.67 -15.05 -7.18
N LEU A 60 -14.03 -16.21 -7.02
CA LEU A 60 -14.66 -17.39 -6.44
C LEU A 60 -14.42 -17.44 -4.94
N THR A 61 -15.31 -18.13 -4.22
CA THR A 61 -15.20 -18.29 -2.77
C THR A 61 -15.12 -19.77 -2.41
N CYS A 62 -14.61 -20.10 -1.23
CA CYS A 62 -14.63 -21.48 -0.77
C CYS A 62 -16.06 -22.06 -0.64
N ALA A 63 -17.06 -21.20 -0.45
CA ALA A 63 -18.47 -21.60 -0.39
C ALA A 63 -19.09 -21.80 -1.79
N SER A 64 -18.55 -21.15 -2.82
CA SER A 64 -18.97 -21.26 -4.21
C SER A 64 -17.73 -21.30 -5.10
N PRO A 65 -17.09 -22.48 -5.21
CA PRO A 65 -15.85 -22.63 -5.97
C PRO A 65 -16.08 -22.80 -7.48
N GLU A 66 -17.34 -22.87 -7.91
CA GLU A 66 -17.70 -22.92 -9.33
C GLU A 66 -18.23 -21.55 -9.78
N PRO A 67 -17.86 -21.09 -10.99
CA PRO A 67 -18.40 -19.86 -11.54
C PRO A 67 -19.90 -19.99 -11.84
N THR A 68 -20.61 -18.86 -11.75
CA THR A 68 -22.02 -18.74 -12.11
C THR A 68 -22.18 -17.82 -13.31
N ASP A 69 -23.17 -18.09 -14.16
CA ASP A 69 -23.58 -17.19 -15.24
C ASP A 69 -24.46 -16.03 -14.72
N GLU A 70 -24.94 -16.11 -13.48
CA GLU A 70 -25.83 -15.13 -12.85
C GLU A 70 -25.05 -13.97 -12.20
N CYS A 71 -24.30 -13.22 -13.01
CA CYS A 71 -23.52 -12.09 -12.53
C CYS A 71 -24.37 -10.83 -12.32
N SER A 72 -24.22 -10.17 -11.17
CA SER A 72 -24.68 -8.81 -10.91
C SER A 72 -24.05 -7.82 -11.88
N ARG A 73 -24.78 -6.75 -12.24
CA ARG A 73 -24.33 -5.73 -13.20
C ARG A 73 -23.71 -4.49 -12.54
N ASP A 74 -23.30 -4.62 -11.30
CA ASP A 74 -22.54 -3.58 -10.61
C ASP A 74 -21.10 -3.53 -11.11
N CYS A 75 -20.48 -2.37 -10.95
CA CYS A 75 -19.14 -2.05 -11.44
C CYS A 75 -18.27 -1.75 -10.23
N VAL A 76 -17.62 -2.80 -9.70
CA VAL A 76 -16.82 -2.71 -8.48
C VAL A 76 -15.34 -2.62 -8.82
N PHE A 77 -14.66 -1.70 -8.13
CA PHE A 77 -13.22 -1.50 -8.21
C PHE A 77 -12.61 -1.97 -6.90
N GLY A 78 -11.64 -2.88 -6.96
CA GLY A 78 -11.07 -3.42 -5.74
C GLY A 78 -10.14 -4.60 -5.95
N CYS A 79 -9.69 -5.16 -4.83
CA CYS A 79 -8.85 -6.33 -4.78
C CYS A 79 -9.69 -7.59 -4.71
N PHE A 80 -9.47 -8.49 -5.67
CA PHE A 80 -10.17 -9.76 -5.79
C PHE A 80 -9.15 -10.90 -5.87
N CYS A 81 -9.53 -12.10 -5.47
CA CYS A 81 -8.67 -13.26 -5.62
C CYS A 81 -8.29 -13.47 -7.08
N LYS A 82 -7.03 -13.83 -7.29
CA LYS A 82 -6.54 -14.28 -8.60
C LYS A 82 -7.27 -15.55 -9.01
N ASP A 83 -7.33 -15.78 -10.31
CA ASP A 83 -7.95 -16.99 -10.87
C ASP A 83 -7.28 -18.26 -10.30
N GLY A 84 -8.09 -19.24 -9.93
CA GLY A 84 -7.65 -20.47 -9.26
C GLY A 84 -7.45 -20.33 -7.74
N LEU A 85 -7.67 -19.14 -7.17
CA LEU A 85 -7.76 -18.92 -5.73
C LEU A 85 -9.19 -18.61 -5.31
N TYR A 86 -9.49 -18.95 -4.06
CA TYR A 86 -10.82 -18.89 -3.47
C TYR A 86 -10.76 -18.09 -2.19
N ARG A 87 -11.66 -17.13 -2.03
CA ARG A 87 -11.75 -16.37 -0.78
C ARG A 87 -12.36 -17.25 0.32
N ASN A 88 -11.62 -17.45 1.41
CA ASN A 88 -12.10 -18.17 2.58
C ASN A 88 -12.82 -17.24 3.59
N THR A 89 -13.29 -17.81 4.69
CA THR A 89 -13.99 -17.08 5.77
C THR A 89 -13.09 -16.07 6.50
N GLU A 90 -11.78 -16.33 6.52
CA GLU A 90 -10.75 -15.40 7.03
C GLU A 90 -10.38 -14.28 6.03
N LYS A 91 -11.08 -14.18 4.90
CA LYS A 91 -10.85 -13.21 3.81
C LYS A 91 -9.51 -13.36 3.08
N LYS A 92 -8.86 -14.52 3.16
CA LYS A 92 -7.63 -14.86 2.44
C LYS A 92 -7.95 -15.59 1.13
N CYS A 93 -7.15 -15.34 0.10
CA CYS A 93 -7.20 -16.06 -1.16
C CYS A 93 -6.31 -17.31 -1.06
N VAL A 94 -6.94 -18.49 -1.06
CA VAL A 94 -6.27 -19.79 -0.88
C VAL A 94 -6.59 -20.73 -2.04
N SER A 95 -5.81 -21.79 -2.23
CA SER A 95 -6.21 -22.85 -3.17
C SER A 95 -7.40 -23.64 -2.61
N LEU A 96 -8.14 -24.32 -3.49
CA LEU A 96 -9.32 -25.10 -3.12
C LEU A 96 -9.02 -26.13 -2.02
N ASP A 97 -7.85 -26.77 -2.09
CA ASP A 97 -7.39 -27.75 -1.09
C ASP A 97 -7.17 -27.16 0.31
N ASN A 98 -7.04 -25.83 0.40
CA ASN A 98 -6.84 -25.08 1.65
C ASN A 98 -8.09 -24.30 2.06
N CYS A 99 -9.25 -24.59 1.48
CA CYS A 99 -10.52 -24.06 1.94
C CYS A 99 -10.88 -24.65 3.31
N SER A 100 -11.14 -23.75 4.26
CA SER A 100 -11.41 -24.03 5.68
C SER A 100 -12.79 -23.54 6.10
#